data_AF-A0A933DXK6-F1
#
_entry.id   AF-A0A933DXK6-F1
#
_cell.length_a   1.000
_cell.length_b   1.000
_cell.length_c   1.000
_cell.angle_alpha   90.00
_cell.angle_beta   90.00
_cell.angle_gamma   90.00
#
_symmetry.space_group_name_H-M   'P 1'
#
loop_
_entity.id
_entity.type
_entity.pdbx_description
1 polymer ?
#
loop_
_entity_poly.entity_id
_entity_poly.type
_entity_poly.pdbx_seq_one_letter_code
_entity_poly.pdbx_strand_id
1 'polypeptide(L)'
;MKTVRGMVVALATSAFATGAAAQVSYKDMADALHAVMESDRTVYTRMVVNRLQNEEKVIKASEHFKDDKALPLPAQMFRFGAEMVAEKKMGFSYSLQSLW
;
A
#
# COMPACT_ATOMS: atom_id res chain seq x y z
N MET A 1 64.53 -21.35 28.71
CA MET A 1 63.37 -22.01 29.36
C MET A 1 63.07 -21.29 30.66
N LYS A 2 61.96 -20.53 30.72
CA LYS A 2 61.28 -20.07 31.95
C LYS A 2 59.92 -19.47 31.57
N THR A 3 58.90 -20.32 31.69
CA THR A 3 57.50 -20.07 32.12
C THR A 3 56.74 -18.81 31.68
N VAL A 4 55.67 -19.08 30.94
CA VAL A 4 54.54 -18.22 30.53
C VAL A 4 53.56 -17.99 31.71
N ARG A 5 53.14 -16.74 31.92
CA ARG A 5 51.90 -16.27 32.59
C ARG A 5 51.56 -14.96 31.88
N GLY A 6 50.47 -14.77 31.14
CA GLY A 6 49.10 -15.12 31.45
C GLY A 6 48.35 -13.83 31.79
N MET A 7 47.95 -13.05 30.78
CA MET A 7 46.93 -12.01 30.93
C MET A 7 46.12 -11.97 29.64
N VAL A 8 44.98 -12.66 29.66
CA VAL A 8 44.01 -12.71 28.57
C VAL A 8 43.30 -11.36 28.53
N VAL A 9 43.51 -10.61 27.46
CA VAL A 9 42.67 -9.47 27.10
C VAL A 9 41.32 -10.04 26.65
N ALA A 10 40.27 -9.81 27.44
CA ALA A 10 38.92 -10.14 27.06
C ALA A 10 38.49 -9.18 25.94
N LEU A 11 38.58 -9.63 24.68
CA LEU A 11 37.87 -9.01 23.57
C LEU A 11 36.37 -9.20 23.83
N ALA A 12 35.68 -8.13 24.20
CA ALA A 12 34.23 -8.08 24.17
C ALA A 12 33.79 -8.24 22.71
N THR A 13 33.41 -9.45 22.33
CA THR A 13 32.71 -9.70 21.06
C THR A 13 31.35 -9.04 21.14
N SER A 14 31.22 -7.86 20.53
CA SER A 14 29.93 -7.28 20.22
C SER A 14 29.16 -8.26 19.34
N ALA A 15 28.16 -8.93 19.91
CA ALA A 15 27.21 -9.71 19.16
C ALA A 15 26.41 -8.75 18.28
N PHE A 16 26.82 -8.61 17.03
CA PHE A 16 25.93 -8.13 15.98
C PHE A 16 24.86 -9.21 15.81
N ALA A 17 23.72 -9.03 16.47
CA ALA A 17 22.50 -9.73 16.11
C ALA A 17 22.20 -9.34 14.66
N THR A 18 22.61 -10.20 13.72
CA THR A 18 22.11 -10.19 12.35
C THR A 18 20.62 -10.43 12.45
N GLY A 19 19.84 -9.35 12.45
CA GLY A 19 18.40 -9.42 12.39
C GLY A 19 18.01 -10.24 11.17
N ALA A 20 17.51 -11.45 11.39
CA ALA A 20 16.88 -12.23 10.35
C ALA A 20 15.77 -11.34 9.77
N ALA A 21 15.86 -11.03 8.48
CA ALA A 21 14.83 -10.26 7.80
C ALA A 21 13.48 -10.96 8.04
N ALA A 22 12.57 -10.29 8.74
CA ALA A 22 11.25 -10.82 9.01
C ALA A 22 10.58 -11.15 7.67
N GLN A 23 10.29 -12.43 7.45
CA GLN A 23 9.69 -12.89 6.22
C GLN A 23 8.20 -12.54 6.28
N VAL A 24 7.75 -11.60 5.43
CA VAL A 24 6.33 -11.22 5.33
C VAL A 24 5.60 -12.35 4.59
N SER A 25 4.53 -12.88 5.19
CA SER A 25 3.73 -13.90 4.52
C SER A 25 2.93 -13.31 3.36
N TYR A 26 2.58 -14.13 2.36
CA TYR A 26 1.71 -13.67 1.26
C TYR A 26 0.35 -13.17 1.75
N LYS A 27 -0.17 -13.76 2.83
CA LYS A 27 -1.43 -13.34 3.45
C LYS A 27 -1.28 -11.93 4.05
N ASP A 28 -0.24 -11.69 4.84
CA ASP A 28 -0.03 -10.39 5.48
C ASP A 28 0.19 -9.29 4.43
N MET A 29 0.90 -9.61 3.33
CA MET A 29 1.05 -8.70 2.21
C MET A 29 -0.29 -8.41 1.52
N ALA A 30 -1.11 -9.43 1.26
CA ALA A 30 -2.42 -9.26 0.64
C ALA A 30 -3.37 -8.44 1.52
N ASP A 31 -3.38 -8.70 2.83
CA ASP A 31 -4.19 -7.96 3.81
C ASP A 31 -3.74 -6.49 3.90
N ALA A 32 -2.43 -6.23 3.93
CA ALA A 32 -1.89 -4.88 3.92
C ALA A 32 -2.25 -4.11 2.64
N LEU A 33 -2.12 -4.77 1.46
CA LEU A 33 -2.52 -4.18 0.18
C LEU A 33 -4.01 -3.88 0.13
N HIS A 34 -4.85 -4.82 0.62
CA HIS A 34 -6.29 -4.62 0.71
C HIS A 34 -6.63 -3.40 1.58
N ALA A 35 -6.01 -3.28 2.76
CA ALA A 35 -6.25 -2.17 3.67
C ALA A 35 -5.88 -0.81 3.05
N VAL A 36 -4.76 -0.73 2.34
CA VAL A 36 -4.37 0.49 1.60
C VAL A 36 -5.40 0.82 0.51
N MET A 37 -5.75 -0.17 -0.30
CA MET A 37 -6.68 0.00 -1.42
C MET A 37 -8.10 0.39 -0.97
N GLU A 38 -8.59 -0.23 0.11
CA GLU A 38 -9.87 0.12 0.74
C GLU A 38 -9.84 1.53 1.34
N SER A 39 -8.75 1.88 2.02
CA SER A 39 -8.56 3.22 2.60
C SER A 39 -8.59 4.28 1.52
N ASP A 40 -7.84 4.11 0.43
CA ASP A 40 -7.77 5.08 -0.66
C ASP A 40 -9.13 5.26 -1.36
N ARG A 41 -9.84 4.16 -1.64
CA ARG A 41 -11.21 4.22 -2.20
C ARG A 41 -12.16 4.98 -1.26
N THR A 42 -12.06 4.72 0.03
CA THR A 42 -12.89 5.35 1.07
C THR A 42 -12.59 6.84 1.19
N VAL A 43 -11.31 7.21 1.21
CA VAL A 43 -10.85 8.60 1.29
C VAL A 43 -11.31 9.38 0.07
N TYR A 44 -11.14 8.85 -1.16
CA TYR A 44 -11.64 9.51 -2.37
C TYR A 44 -13.15 9.75 -2.31
N THR A 45 -13.91 8.73 -1.89
CA THR A 45 -15.37 8.85 -1.77
C THR A 45 -15.78 9.92 -0.78
N ARG A 46 -15.15 9.96 0.41
CA ARG A 46 -15.51 10.91 1.47
C ARG A 46 -15.04 12.33 1.16
N MET A 47 -13.75 12.47 0.89
CA MET A 47 -13.08 13.77 0.84
C MET A 47 -13.27 14.49 -0.49
N VAL A 48 -13.57 13.75 -1.56
CA VAL A 48 -13.74 14.32 -2.90
C VAL A 48 -15.19 14.19 -3.34
N VAL A 49 -15.71 12.98 -3.51
CA VAL A 49 -17.05 12.79 -4.10
C VAL A 49 -18.15 13.34 -3.21
N ASN A 50 -18.24 12.90 -1.96
CA ASN A 50 -19.30 13.34 -1.04
C ASN A 50 -19.21 14.83 -0.74
N ARG A 51 -18.00 15.32 -0.42
CA ARG A 51 -17.77 16.74 -0.16
C ARG A 51 -18.19 17.61 -1.35
N LEU A 52 -17.68 17.33 -2.55
CA LEU A 52 -17.89 18.20 -3.70
C LEU A 52 -19.29 18.06 -4.33
N GLN A 53 -19.89 16.86 -4.31
CA GLN A 53 -21.21 16.62 -4.89
C GLN A 53 -22.35 16.89 -3.92
N ASN A 54 -22.27 16.36 -2.70
CA ASN A 54 -23.42 16.33 -1.79
C ASN A 54 -23.43 17.53 -0.84
N GLU A 55 -22.25 17.93 -0.33
CA GLU A 55 -22.11 19.03 0.63
C GLU A 55 -21.98 20.38 -0.09
N GLU A 56 -20.93 20.56 -0.88
CA GLU A 56 -20.62 21.82 -1.60
C GLU A 56 -21.46 21.98 -2.88
N LYS A 57 -21.92 20.89 -3.47
CA LYS A 57 -22.77 20.85 -4.68
C LYS A 57 -22.18 21.62 -5.88
N VAL A 58 -20.85 21.59 -6.01
CA VAL A 58 -20.13 22.32 -7.07
C VAL A 58 -19.88 21.48 -8.32
N ILE A 59 -19.91 20.15 -8.21
CA ILE A 59 -19.67 19.22 -9.31
C ILE A 59 -20.33 17.86 -9.03
N LYS A 60 -20.85 17.20 -10.06
CA LYS A 60 -21.40 15.84 -9.94
C LYS A 60 -20.33 14.77 -10.17
N ALA A 61 -20.58 13.56 -9.73
CA ALA A 61 -19.90 12.36 -10.21
C ALA A 61 -20.73 11.72 -11.32
N SER A 62 -20.07 11.22 -12.37
CA SER A 62 -20.74 10.64 -13.54
C SER A 62 -19.93 9.49 -14.12
N GLU A 63 -20.61 8.51 -14.73
CA GLU A 63 -19.94 7.47 -15.53
C GLU A 63 -19.26 8.07 -16.77
N HIS A 64 -19.85 9.12 -17.35
CA HIS A 64 -19.35 9.86 -18.51
C HIS A 64 -18.54 11.08 -18.07
N PHE A 65 -17.72 10.94 -17.03
CA PHE A 65 -17.08 12.07 -16.35
C PHE A 65 -16.26 12.99 -17.27
N LYS A 66 -15.67 12.47 -18.34
CA LYS A 66 -14.92 13.27 -19.31
C LYS A 66 -15.82 14.19 -20.11
N ASP A 67 -16.94 13.67 -20.62
CA ASP A 67 -17.89 14.42 -21.46
C ASP A 67 -18.69 15.41 -20.60
N ASP A 68 -19.09 14.96 -19.41
CA ASP A 68 -19.88 15.74 -18.45
C ASP A 68 -19.06 16.78 -17.67
N LYS A 69 -17.73 16.81 -17.85
CA LYS A 69 -16.79 17.61 -17.01
C LYS A 69 -17.04 17.37 -15.51
N ALA A 70 -17.18 16.11 -15.15
CA ALA A 70 -17.60 15.64 -13.83
C ALA A 70 -16.46 14.91 -13.10
N LEU A 71 -16.71 14.51 -11.86
CA LEU A 71 -15.84 13.59 -11.14
C LEU A 71 -16.05 12.15 -11.66
N PRO A 72 -14.99 11.35 -11.80
CA PRO A 72 -15.13 9.92 -12.03
C PRO A 72 -15.74 9.21 -10.82
N LEU A 73 -16.51 8.14 -11.07
CA LEU A 73 -17.10 7.33 -10.01
C LEU A 73 -16.02 6.65 -9.16
N PRO A 74 -16.29 6.35 -7.87
CA PRO A 74 -15.33 5.63 -7.02
C PRO A 74 -14.82 4.31 -7.61
N ALA A 75 -15.69 3.55 -8.28
CA ALA A 75 -15.30 2.31 -8.95
C ALA A 75 -14.38 2.55 -10.17
N GLN A 76 -14.64 3.60 -10.94
CA GLN A 76 -13.80 3.98 -12.08
C GLN A 76 -12.42 4.45 -11.61
N MET A 77 -12.36 5.30 -10.56
CA MET A 77 -11.08 5.72 -9.98
C MET A 77 -10.25 4.56 -9.46
N PHE A 78 -10.89 3.60 -8.79
CA PHE A 78 -10.21 2.41 -8.32
C PHE A 78 -9.64 1.58 -9.48
N ARG A 79 -10.41 1.43 -10.57
CA ARG A 79 -9.94 0.74 -11.77
C ARG A 79 -8.75 1.44 -12.43
N PHE A 80 -8.73 2.77 -12.51
CA PHE A 80 -7.57 3.49 -13.05
C PHE A 80 -6.29 3.21 -12.26
N GLY A 81 -6.39 3.14 -10.92
CA GLY A 81 -5.27 2.73 -10.08
C GLY A 81 -4.82 1.29 -10.38
N ALA A 82 -5.77 0.36 -10.51
CA ALA A 82 -5.49 -1.03 -10.85
C ALA A 82 -4.77 -1.19 -12.19
N GLU A 83 -5.26 -0.50 -13.23
CA GLU A 83 -4.66 -0.49 -14.57
C GLU A 83 -3.24 0.07 -14.52
N MET A 84 -3.01 1.19 -13.82
CA MET A 84 -1.68 1.77 -13.66
C MET A 84 -0.70 0.85 -12.92
N VAL A 85 -1.17 0.10 -11.91
CA VAL A 85 -0.32 -0.88 -11.21
C VAL A 85 0.03 -2.06 -12.11
N ALA A 86 -0.92 -2.54 -12.91
CA ALA A 86 -0.67 -3.61 -13.88
C ALA A 86 0.40 -3.21 -14.91
N GLU A 87 0.38 -1.95 -15.38
CA GLU A 87 1.39 -1.41 -16.30
C GLU A 87 2.81 -1.40 -15.72
N LYS A 88 2.94 -1.24 -14.40
CA LYS A 88 4.24 -1.25 -13.71
C LYS A 88 4.89 -2.64 -13.68
N LYS A 89 4.18 -3.72 -14.03
CA LYS A 89 4.70 -5.09 -14.11
C LYS A 89 5.44 -5.55 -12.84
N MET A 90 4.92 -5.18 -11.67
CA MET A 90 5.54 -5.46 -10.37
C MET A 90 5.34 -6.93 -9.89
N GLY A 91 4.91 -7.83 -10.76
CA GLY A 91 4.59 -9.21 -10.41
C GLY A 91 3.28 -9.38 -9.61
N PHE A 92 2.48 -8.32 -9.49
CA PHE A 92 1.16 -8.33 -8.87
C PHE A 92 0.19 -7.43 -9.65
N SER A 93 -1.08 -7.80 -9.64
CA SER A 93 -2.19 -7.04 -10.20
C SER A 93 -3.42 -7.22 -9.32
N TYR A 94 -4.32 -6.24 -9.32
CA TYR A 94 -5.59 -6.32 -8.63
C TYR A 94 -6.72 -5.81 -9.51
N SER A 95 -7.95 -6.13 -9.15
CA SER A 95 -9.14 -5.60 -9.79
C SER A 95 -10.27 -5.51 -8.78
N LEU A 96 -11.28 -4.70 -9.09
CA LEU A 96 -12.57 -4.82 -8.40
C LEU A 96 -13.22 -6.15 -8.78
N GLN A 97 -13.71 -6.85 -7.77
CA GLN A 97 -14.51 -8.05 -7.94
C GLN A 97 -15.91 -7.77 -7.40
N SER A 98 -16.92 -7.95 -8.24
CA SER A 98 -18.32 -8.03 -7.80
C SER A 98 -18.70 -9.50 -7.63
N LEU A 99 -19.68 -9.77 -6.76
CA LEU A 99 -20.28 -11.10 -6.61
C LEU A 99 -21.19 -11.49 -7.81
N TRP A 100 -21.32 -10.61 -8.79
CA TRP A 100 -22.20 -10.70 -9.96
C TRP A 100 -21.43 -10.30 -11.21
#